data_AF-A0A7X4W8M5-F1
#
_entry.id   AF-A0A7X4W8M5-F1
#
_cell.length_a   1.000
_cell.length_b   1.000
_cell.length_c   1.000
_cell.angle_alpha   90.00
_cell.angle_beta   90.00
_cell.angle_gamma   90.00
#
_symmetry.space_group_name_H-M   'P 1'
#
loop_
_entity.id
_entity.type
_entity.pdbx_description
1 polymer ?
#
loop_
_entity_poly.entity_id
_entity_poly.type
_entity_poly.pdbx_seq_one_letter_code
_entity_poly.pdbx_strand_id
1 'polypeptide(L)'
;MTKLLFILVCLSLSSLFIGVGNVSLAHLIHGDANAWQLFMSSRVPRLLAILLAGGGLSIAGLIMQQISQNRFAAPSTSGTIECSMLGFVLSLVIFGNGDQLWLIFATAMIGTLFFVQLIQRIQFKNAVFVPLIGIIFGNIIASMATFIAYKYDALQNLSGWAVANFANILAGNYELLYIALPVAIFSYVYATRISAVGMGKDFAINLGLNYQQVMTIGVALVSIMAATVVMIVGQLPFLGLIVPNLVNHFYGDNLRKNIPRTAVLGAILVLACDLVGRVLIFPYEIPISMVISLLGGSVFIFLVLKGMRHEQ
;
A
#
# COMPACT_ATOMS: atom_id res chain seq x y z
N MET A 1 -0.39 6.83 20.79
CA MET A 1 0.97 6.53 20.29
C MET A 1 1.59 5.38 21.05
N THR A 2 1.86 5.50 22.35
CA THR A 2 2.43 4.42 23.19
C THR A 2 1.61 3.13 23.14
N LYS A 3 0.27 3.22 23.24
CA LYS A 3 -0.62 2.05 23.12
C LYS A 3 -0.49 1.32 21.78
N LEU A 4 -0.37 2.06 20.67
CA LEU A 4 -0.22 1.48 19.33
C LEU A 4 1.13 0.76 19.20
N LEU A 5 2.21 1.38 19.68
CA LEU A 5 3.54 0.76 19.68
C LEU A 5 3.56 -0.52 20.52
N PHE A 6 2.92 -0.50 21.69
CA PHE A 6 2.81 -1.69 22.54
C PHE A 6 2.09 -2.84 21.82
N ILE A 7 0.95 -2.56 21.18
CA ILE A 7 0.21 -3.56 20.38
C ILE A 7 1.08 -4.08 19.24
N LEU A 8 1.78 -3.19 18.51
CA LEU A 8 2.64 -3.58 17.41
C LEU A 8 3.77 -4.52 17.87
N VAL A 9 4.43 -4.21 18.98
CA VAL A 9 5.50 -5.05 19.54
C VAL A 9 4.95 -6.41 19.96
N CYS A 10 3.82 -6.46 20.65
CA CYS A 10 3.20 -7.72 21.06
C CYS A 10 2.82 -8.59 19.86
N LEU A 11 2.19 -8.01 18.83
CA LEU A 11 1.84 -8.74 17.61
C LEU A 11 3.08 -9.19 16.85
N SER A 12 4.12 -8.35 16.76
CA SER A 12 5.38 -8.69 16.08
C SER A 12 6.06 -9.88 16.74
N LEU A 13 6.15 -9.88 18.06
CA LEU A 13 6.70 -11.01 18.82
C LEU A 13 5.86 -12.28 18.61
N SER A 14 4.53 -12.18 18.66
CA SER A 14 3.67 -13.34 18.40
C SER A 14 3.83 -13.91 16.99
N SER A 15 3.97 -13.05 15.97
CA SER A 15 4.08 -13.46 14.57
C SER A 15 5.36 -14.23 14.22
N LEU A 16 6.43 -14.03 14.99
CA LEU A 16 7.67 -14.77 14.80
C LEU A 16 7.54 -16.25 15.19
N PHE A 17 6.62 -16.58 16.10
CA PHE A 17 6.42 -17.94 16.62
C PHE A 17 5.17 -18.65 16.06
N ILE A 18 4.34 -17.95 15.28
CA ILE A 18 3.11 -18.51 14.69
C ILE A 18 3.35 -18.90 13.22
N GLY A 19 3.20 -20.19 12.91
CA GLY A 19 3.04 -20.72 11.55
C GLY A 19 3.42 -22.20 11.43
N VAL A 20 3.53 -22.67 10.18
CA VAL A 20 3.61 -24.11 9.87
C VAL A 20 4.92 -24.81 10.32
N GLY A 21 6.05 -24.10 10.27
CA GLY A 21 7.34 -24.68 10.69
C GLY A 21 7.58 -24.63 12.21
N ASN A 22 8.21 -25.69 12.75
CA ASN A 22 8.60 -25.83 14.15
C ASN A 22 9.67 -24.80 14.56
N VAL A 23 9.23 -23.62 14.97
CA VAL A 23 10.08 -22.60 15.57
C VAL A 23 9.49 -22.24 16.93
N SER A 24 10.01 -22.88 17.96
CA SER A 24 9.71 -22.51 19.35
C SER A 24 10.93 -21.86 19.99
N LEU A 25 10.68 -21.04 21.00
CA LEU A 25 11.75 -20.38 21.76
C LEU A 25 12.74 -21.42 22.33
N ALA A 26 12.24 -22.58 22.76
CA ALA A 26 13.07 -23.68 23.22
C ALA A 26 14.06 -24.14 22.13
N HIS A 27 13.60 -24.41 20.91
CA HIS A 27 14.47 -24.88 19.83
C HIS A 27 15.56 -23.86 19.47
N LEU A 28 15.23 -22.56 19.49
CA LEU A 28 16.21 -21.50 19.26
C LEU A 28 17.27 -21.44 20.36
N ILE A 29 16.86 -21.52 21.63
CA ILE A 29 17.79 -21.52 22.78
C ILE A 29 18.69 -22.76 22.76
N HIS A 30 18.17 -23.93 22.36
CA HIS A 30 18.96 -25.15 22.21
C HIS A 30 19.89 -25.15 20.99
N GLY A 31 19.87 -24.09 20.17
CA GLY A 31 20.77 -23.94 19.03
C GLY A 31 20.43 -24.82 17.83
N ASP A 32 19.16 -25.22 17.67
CA ASP A 32 18.72 -26.01 16.50
C ASP A 32 18.94 -25.21 15.21
N ALA A 33 19.88 -25.69 14.37
CA ALA A 33 20.28 -25.03 13.14
C ALA A 33 19.11 -24.85 12.16
N ASN A 34 18.18 -25.80 12.10
CA ASN A 34 17.02 -25.73 11.20
C ASN A 34 16.03 -24.66 11.68
N ALA A 35 15.81 -24.57 13.00
CA ALA A 35 14.97 -23.55 13.59
C ALA A 35 15.56 -22.14 13.37
N TRP A 36 16.87 -21.97 13.54
CA TRP A 36 17.56 -20.71 13.26
C TRP A 36 17.53 -20.32 11.79
N GLN A 37 17.74 -21.28 10.89
CA GLN A 37 17.67 -21.04 9.45
C GLN A 37 16.27 -20.57 9.06
N LEU A 38 15.21 -21.26 9.47
CA LEU A 38 13.84 -20.87 9.15
C LEU A 38 13.46 -19.51 9.76
N PHE A 39 13.92 -19.24 10.98
CA PHE A 39 13.66 -17.98 11.68
C PHE A 39 14.29 -16.78 10.93
N MET A 40 15.55 -16.91 10.52
CA MET A 40 16.29 -15.83 9.84
C MET A 40 15.98 -15.72 8.34
N SER A 41 15.70 -16.83 7.66
CA SER A 41 15.45 -16.84 6.22
C SER A 41 14.01 -16.50 5.84
N SER A 42 13.03 -16.73 6.73
CA SER A 42 11.61 -16.55 6.42
C SER A 42 10.85 -15.73 7.47
N ARG A 43 10.94 -16.06 8.77
CA ARG A 43 10.10 -15.40 9.80
C ARG A 43 10.41 -13.92 9.97
N VAL A 44 11.68 -13.58 10.14
CA VAL A 44 12.14 -12.19 10.28
C VAL A 44 11.92 -11.39 8.98
N PRO A 45 12.32 -11.89 7.79
CA PRO A 45 12.01 -11.25 6.51
C PRO A 45 10.51 -10.97 6.31
N ARG A 46 9.65 -11.96 6.59
CA ARG A 46 8.20 -11.81 6.46
C ARG A 46 7.66 -10.74 7.39
N LEU A 47 8.09 -10.73 8.66
CA LEU A 47 7.69 -9.69 9.62
C LEU A 47 8.13 -8.30 9.12
N LEU A 48 9.39 -8.12 8.74
CA LEU A 48 9.90 -6.83 8.27
C LEU A 48 9.16 -6.35 7.02
N ALA A 49 8.91 -7.26 6.06
CA ALA A 49 8.14 -6.94 4.87
C ALA A 49 6.72 -6.48 5.20
N ILE A 50 6.04 -7.14 6.15
CA ILE A 50 4.71 -6.73 6.62
C ILE A 50 4.75 -5.32 7.21
N LEU A 51 5.72 -5.03 8.07
CA LEU A 51 5.85 -3.73 8.72
C LEU A 51 6.12 -2.61 7.70
N LEU A 52 7.06 -2.84 6.78
CA LEU A 52 7.46 -1.86 5.76
C LEU A 52 6.36 -1.65 4.73
N ALA A 53 5.77 -2.71 4.18
CA ALA A 53 4.69 -2.61 3.21
C ALA A 53 3.43 -2.02 3.82
N GLY A 54 3.04 -2.50 5.01
CA GLY A 54 1.85 -2.04 5.71
C GLY A 54 1.94 -0.57 6.11
N GLY A 55 3.07 -0.18 6.70
CA GLY A 55 3.29 1.20 7.11
C GLY A 55 3.43 2.15 5.92
N GLY A 56 4.26 1.79 4.93
CA GLY A 56 4.51 2.67 3.80
C GLY A 56 3.30 2.83 2.88
N LEU A 57 2.58 1.75 2.55
CA LEU A 57 1.38 1.87 1.70
C LEU A 57 0.25 2.66 2.41
N SER A 58 0.21 2.63 3.74
CA SER A 58 -0.70 3.47 4.52
C SER A 58 -0.29 4.96 4.47
N ILE A 59 1.01 5.27 4.52
CA ILE A 59 1.51 6.64 4.30
C ILE A 59 1.20 7.10 2.86
N ALA A 60 1.39 6.23 1.86
CA ALA A 60 1.05 6.53 0.48
C ALA A 60 -0.45 6.83 0.31
N GLY A 61 -1.30 6.05 0.97
CA GLY A 61 -2.73 6.34 1.09
C GLY A 61 -3.03 7.72 1.66
N LEU A 62 -2.39 8.06 2.79
CA LEU A 62 -2.56 9.36 3.44
C LEU A 62 -2.12 10.53 2.55
N ILE A 63 -1.01 10.40 1.81
CA ILE A 63 -0.56 11.40 0.84
C ILE A 63 -1.55 11.50 -0.33
N MET A 64 -1.98 10.35 -0.87
CA MET A 64 -2.95 10.29 -1.97
C MET A 64 -4.23 11.04 -1.64
N GLN A 65 -4.75 10.90 -0.41
CA GLN A 65 -5.94 11.64 0.04
C GLN A 65 -5.75 13.16 -0.01
N GLN A 66 -4.54 13.65 0.30
CA GLN A 66 -4.23 15.08 0.27
C GLN A 66 -4.10 15.61 -1.16
N ILE A 67 -3.32 14.95 -2.02
CA ILE A 67 -3.10 15.43 -3.40
C ILE A 67 -4.35 15.32 -4.29
N SER A 68 -5.23 14.35 -4.01
CA SER A 68 -6.52 14.19 -4.69
C SER A 68 -7.63 15.06 -4.06
N GLN A 69 -7.41 15.58 -2.86
CA GLN A 69 -8.39 16.29 -2.05
C GLN A 69 -9.65 15.45 -1.80
N ASN A 70 -9.47 14.14 -1.58
CA ASN A 70 -10.57 13.20 -1.37
C ASN A 70 -10.16 12.09 -0.39
N ARG A 71 -10.97 11.93 0.67
CA ARG A 71 -10.71 10.95 1.75
C ARG A 71 -10.84 9.49 1.32
N PHE A 72 -11.50 9.21 0.20
CA PHE A 72 -11.63 7.86 -0.35
C PHE A 72 -10.58 7.55 -1.42
N ALA A 73 -9.67 8.48 -1.72
CA ALA A 73 -8.57 8.20 -2.63
C ALA A 73 -7.48 7.36 -1.95
N ALA A 74 -7.02 6.32 -2.65
CA ALA A 74 -5.91 5.49 -2.29
C ALA A 74 -5.20 5.00 -3.57
N PRO A 75 -3.95 4.49 -3.49
CA PRO A 75 -3.26 3.94 -4.65
C PRO A 75 -4.08 2.87 -5.41
N SER A 76 -4.85 2.06 -4.67
CA SER A 76 -5.75 1.03 -5.22
C SER A 76 -7.04 1.57 -5.83
N THR A 77 -7.33 2.87 -5.68
CA THR A 77 -8.52 3.53 -6.25
C THR A 77 -8.13 4.67 -7.19
N SER A 78 -6.85 4.80 -7.56
CA SER A 78 -6.32 5.83 -8.45
C SER A 78 -5.72 5.26 -9.73
N GLY A 79 -5.86 3.96 -9.97
CA GLY A 79 -5.21 3.25 -11.08
C GLY A 79 -3.71 3.02 -10.89
N THR A 80 -3.13 3.40 -9.75
CA THR A 80 -1.67 3.34 -9.53
C THR A 80 -1.16 1.91 -9.55
N ILE A 81 -1.92 0.99 -8.94
CA ILE A 81 -1.58 -0.44 -8.91
C ILE A 81 -1.66 -1.04 -10.32
N GLU A 82 -2.73 -0.74 -11.05
CA GLU A 82 -2.99 -1.24 -12.39
C GLU A 82 -1.94 -0.70 -13.39
N CYS A 83 -1.52 0.56 -13.24
CA CYS A 83 -0.40 1.11 -13.99
C CYS A 83 0.94 0.44 -13.65
N SER A 84 1.15 0.04 -12.38
CA SER A 84 2.32 -0.75 -11.99
C SER A 84 2.28 -2.14 -12.63
N MET A 85 1.12 -2.80 -12.64
CA MET A 85 0.89 -4.09 -13.31
C MET A 85 1.17 -4.00 -14.81
N LEU A 86 0.72 -2.92 -15.46
CA LEU A 86 1.03 -2.68 -16.87
C LEU A 86 2.55 -2.57 -17.09
N GLY A 87 3.26 -1.81 -16.25
CA GLY A 87 4.71 -1.69 -16.34
C GLY A 87 5.42 -3.03 -16.13
N PHE A 88 4.89 -3.89 -15.26
CA PHE A 88 5.43 -5.23 -15.03
C PHE A 88 5.25 -6.12 -16.26
N VAL A 89 4.07 -6.12 -16.87
CA VAL A 89 3.83 -6.86 -18.11
C VAL A 89 4.70 -6.32 -19.25
N LEU A 90 4.87 -5.00 -19.37
CA LEU A 90 5.76 -4.41 -20.36
C LEU A 90 7.23 -4.79 -20.11
N SER A 91 7.65 -4.89 -18.85
CA SER A 91 8.97 -5.39 -18.48
C SER A 91 9.18 -6.80 -19.03
N LEU A 92 8.23 -7.70 -18.75
CA LEU A 92 8.28 -9.10 -19.22
C LEU A 92 8.34 -9.18 -20.74
N VAL A 93 7.51 -8.43 -21.44
CA VAL A 93 7.39 -8.51 -22.91
C VAL A 93 8.59 -7.89 -23.63
N ILE A 94 9.11 -6.77 -23.13
CA ILE A 94 10.18 -6.03 -23.81
C ILE A 94 11.57 -6.58 -23.45
N PHE A 95 11.78 -6.95 -22.19
CA PHE A 95 13.09 -7.33 -21.67
C PHE A 95 13.21 -8.83 -21.34
N GLY A 96 12.12 -9.58 -21.42
CA GLY A 96 12.08 -11.01 -21.08
C GLY A 96 12.06 -11.30 -19.58
N ASN A 97 12.12 -10.28 -18.72
CA ASN A 97 12.07 -10.41 -17.27
C ASN A 97 11.19 -9.33 -16.62
N GLY A 98 10.61 -9.63 -15.46
CA GLY A 98 9.71 -8.74 -14.72
C GLY A 98 10.41 -7.72 -13.82
N ASP A 99 11.74 -7.57 -13.98
CA ASP A 99 12.60 -6.97 -12.97
C ASP A 99 12.91 -5.49 -13.24
N GLN A 100 12.39 -4.90 -14.32
CA GLN A 100 12.66 -3.52 -14.71
C GLN A 100 11.88 -2.54 -13.82
N LEU A 101 12.39 -2.32 -12.60
CA LEU A 101 11.81 -1.45 -11.57
C LEU A 101 11.50 -0.04 -12.11
N TRP A 102 12.40 0.51 -12.94
CA TRP A 102 12.26 1.85 -13.50
C TRP A 102 11.03 1.96 -14.41
N LEU A 103 10.69 0.91 -15.16
CA LEU A 103 9.55 0.89 -16.06
C LEU A 103 8.25 0.80 -15.27
N ILE A 104 8.22 -0.08 -14.26
CA ILE A 104 7.09 -0.26 -13.33
C ILE A 104 6.82 1.04 -12.56
N PHE A 105 7.88 1.68 -12.07
CA PHE A 105 7.78 2.98 -11.42
C PHE A 105 7.30 4.07 -12.38
N ALA A 106 7.86 4.14 -13.59
CA ALA A 106 7.49 5.15 -14.58
C ALA A 106 6.01 5.04 -14.99
N THR A 107 5.51 3.83 -15.27
CA THR A 107 4.10 3.65 -15.61
C THR A 107 3.19 3.99 -14.43
N ALA A 108 3.54 3.58 -13.21
CA ALA A 108 2.82 3.93 -12.00
C ALA A 108 2.76 5.45 -11.80
N MET A 109 3.88 6.15 -11.97
CA MET A 109 3.99 7.60 -11.81
C MET A 109 3.21 8.35 -12.88
N ILE A 110 3.36 7.98 -14.15
CA ILE A 110 2.64 8.60 -15.28
C ILE A 110 1.12 8.40 -15.11
N GLY A 111 0.69 7.19 -14.81
CA GLY A 111 -0.72 6.88 -14.61
C GLY A 111 -1.32 7.62 -13.42
N THR A 112 -0.59 7.70 -12.31
CA THR A 112 -1.05 8.41 -11.11
C THR A 112 -1.09 9.93 -11.34
N LEU A 113 -0.09 10.50 -12.02
CA LEU A 113 -0.10 11.91 -12.40
C LEU A 113 -1.29 12.23 -13.31
N PHE A 114 -1.53 11.37 -14.31
CA PHE A 114 -2.67 11.51 -15.21
C PHE A 114 -3.99 11.47 -14.45
N PHE A 115 -4.17 10.51 -13.55
CA PHE A 115 -5.36 10.41 -12.70
C PHE A 115 -5.56 11.67 -11.85
N VAL A 116 -4.53 12.14 -11.13
CA VAL A 116 -4.62 13.33 -10.28
C VAL A 116 -4.96 14.58 -11.10
N GLN A 117 -4.36 14.75 -12.29
CA GLN A 117 -4.70 15.85 -13.19
C GLN A 117 -6.14 15.78 -13.70
N LEU A 118 -6.63 14.57 -14.00
CA LEU A 118 -8.01 14.36 -14.42
C LEU A 118 -8.98 14.80 -13.32
N ILE A 119 -8.76 14.36 -12.08
CA ILE A 119 -9.60 14.73 -10.93
C ILE A 119 -9.57 16.23 -10.64
N GLN A 120 -8.44 16.90 -10.87
CA GLN A 120 -8.34 18.35 -10.67
C GLN A 120 -9.14 19.19 -11.66
N ARG A 121 -9.49 18.62 -12.83
CA ARG A 121 -10.35 19.31 -13.82
C ARG A 121 -11.84 19.20 -13.50
N ILE A 122 -12.21 18.34 -12.55
CA ILE A 122 -13.60 18.10 -12.18
C ILE A 122 -14.03 19.14 -11.15
N GLN A 123 -15.08 19.90 -11.49
CA GLN A 123 -15.60 20.97 -10.63
C GLN A 123 -16.40 20.45 -9.43
N PHE A 124 -17.12 19.32 -9.59
CA PHE A 124 -17.91 18.71 -8.52
C PHE A 124 -17.23 17.44 -8.01
N LYS A 125 -16.48 17.57 -6.91
CA LYS A 125 -15.83 16.46 -6.24
C LYS A 125 -16.73 15.94 -5.12
N ASN A 126 -17.78 15.20 -5.45
CA ASN A 126 -18.48 14.42 -4.42
C ASN A 126 -17.55 13.26 -3.96
N ALA A 127 -17.61 12.93 -2.67
CA ALA A 127 -16.70 12.00 -2.02
C ALA A 127 -16.55 10.65 -2.76
N VAL A 128 -17.62 10.18 -3.42
CA VAL A 128 -17.65 8.88 -4.15
C VAL A 128 -17.11 8.97 -5.58
N PHE A 129 -17.12 10.16 -6.21
CA PHE A 129 -16.75 10.30 -7.63
C PHE A 129 -15.28 10.03 -7.90
N VAL A 130 -14.38 10.45 -6.99
CA VAL A 130 -12.93 10.26 -7.18
C VAL A 130 -12.57 8.77 -7.23
N PRO A 131 -12.98 7.92 -6.26
CA PRO A 131 -12.78 6.47 -6.37
C PRO A 131 -13.45 5.86 -7.62
N LEU A 132 -14.67 6.28 -7.97
CA LEU A 132 -15.40 5.71 -9.11
C LEU A 132 -14.64 5.92 -10.42
N ILE A 133 -14.16 7.14 -10.66
CA ILE A 133 -13.36 7.48 -11.84
C ILE A 133 -12.05 6.69 -11.84
N GLY A 134 -11.42 6.55 -10.68
CA GLY A 134 -10.19 5.80 -10.56
C GLY A 134 -10.36 4.30 -10.78
N ILE A 135 -11.49 3.71 -10.38
CA ILE A 135 -11.85 2.33 -10.71
C ILE A 135 -12.08 2.17 -12.21
N ILE A 136 -12.79 3.10 -12.86
CA ILE A 136 -12.98 3.08 -14.32
C ILE A 136 -11.63 3.17 -15.03
N PHE A 137 -10.79 4.13 -14.64
CA PHE A 137 -9.45 4.31 -15.17
C PHE A 137 -8.57 3.06 -14.96
N GLY A 138 -8.54 2.53 -13.73
CA GLY A 138 -7.83 1.31 -13.38
C GLY A 138 -8.27 0.12 -14.22
N ASN A 139 -9.57 -0.09 -14.42
CA ASN A 139 -10.10 -1.18 -15.25
C ASN A 139 -9.67 -1.07 -16.72
N ILE A 140 -9.58 0.14 -17.28
CA ILE A 140 -9.06 0.36 -18.64
C ILE A 140 -7.59 -0.07 -18.72
N ILE A 141 -6.77 0.37 -17.77
CA ILE A 141 -5.33 0.03 -17.72
C ILE A 141 -5.13 -1.48 -17.48
N ALA A 142 -5.90 -2.07 -16.55
CA ALA A 142 -5.86 -3.49 -16.24
C ALA A 142 -6.26 -4.34 -17.46
N SER A 143 -7.28 -3.92 -18.23
CA SER A 143 -7.67 -4.58 -19.47
C SER A 143 -6.56 -4.53 -20.51
N MET A 144 -5.86 -3.40 -20.63
CA MET A 144 -4.69 -3.27 -21.52
C MET A 144 -3.55 -4.19 -21.07
N ALA A 145 -3.22 -4.22 -19.78
CA ALA A 145 -2.21 -5.12 -19.22
C ALA A 145 -2.57 -6.59 -19.46
N THR A 146 -3.85 -6.95 -19.28
CA THR A 146 -4.37 -8.31 -19.48
C THR A 146 -4.30 -8.72 -20.96
N PHE A 147 -4.68 -7.83 -21.87
CA PHE A 147 -4.59 -8.09 -23.31
C PHE A 147 -3.14 -8.32 -23.76
N ILE A 148 -2.20 -7.48 -23.30
CA ILE A 148 -0.78 -7.67 -23.59
C ILE A 148 -0.29 -8.99 -22.98
N ALA A 149 -0.62 -9.26 -21.72
CA ALA A 149 -0.23 -10.50 -21.06
C ALA A 149 -0.79 -11.74 -21.78
N TYR A 150 -2.02 -11.69 -22.28
CA TYR A 150 -2.60 -12.77 -23.09
C TYR A 150 -1.84 -12.96 -24.41
N LYS A 151 -1.57 -11.87 -25.13
CA LYS A 151 -0.89 -11.91 -26.43
C LYS A 151 0.53 -12.51 -26.34
N TYR A 152 1.22 -12.29 -25.22
CA TYR A 152 2.61 -12.73 -25.01
C TYR A 152 2.76 -13.86 -23.98
N ASP A 153 1.69 -14.61 -23.73
CA ASP A 153 1.67 -15.78 -22.83
C ASP A 153 2.20 -15.50 -21.40
N ALA A 154 1.92 -14.29 -20.91
CA ALA A 154 2.33 -13.80 -19.59
C ALA A 154 1.16 -13.70 -18.59
N LEU A 155 -0.01 -14.30 -18.88
CA LEU A 155 -1.18 -14.26 -17.99
C LEU A 155 -0.92 -14.92 -16.63
N GLN A 156 -0.16 -16.02 -16.60
CA GLN A 156 0.18 -16.68 -15.35
C GLN A 156 1.09 -15.79 -14.48
N ASN A 157 2.05 -15.10 -15.09
CA ASN A 157 2.91 -14.15 -14.38
C ASN A 157 2.09 -12.98 -13.81
N LEU A 158 1.18 -12.41 -14.61
CA LEU A 158 0.33 -11.30 -14.19
C LEU A 158 -0.62 -11.69 -13.04
N SER A 159 -1.27 -12.85 -13.14
CA SER A 159 -2.21 -13.33 -12.13
C SER A 159 -1.53 -13.70 -10.81
N GLY A 160 -0.36 -14.34 -10.86
CA GLY A 160 0.44 -14.63 -9.67
C GLY A 160 0.89 -13.38 -8.93
N TRP A 161 1.24 -12.33 -9.67
CA TRP A 161 1.71 -11.06 -9.12
C TRP A 161 0.60 -10.18 -8.52
N ALA A 162 -0.63 -10.29 -9.04
CA ALA A 162 -1.77 -9.55 -8.52
C ALA A 162 -2.12 -9.93 -7.06
N VAL A 163 -1.89 -11.19 -6.68
CA VAL A 163 -2.29 -11.72 -5.37
C VAL A 163 -1.21 -11.46 -4.34
N ALA A 164 -1.51 -10.66 -3.32
CA ALA A 164 -0.55 -10.47 -2.23
C ALA A 164 -0.32 -11.74 -1.41
N ASN A 165 0.94 -12.15 -1.26
CA ASN A 165 1.32 -13.32 -0.47
C ASN A 165 2.67 -13.16 0.24
N PHE A 166 2.61 -12.99 1.56
CA PHE A 166 3.79 -12.89 2.42
C PHE A 166 4.51 -14.22 2.66
N ALA A 167 3.90 -15.36 2.35
CA ALA A 167 4.51 -16.69 2.54
C ALA A 167 5.74 -16.92 1.65
N ASN A 168 5.80 -16.26 0.50
CA ASN A 168 6.90 -16.38 -0.45
C ASN A 168 8.09 -15.47 -0.12
N ILE A 169 8.00 -14.68 0.95
CA ILE A 169 9.05 -13.73 1.32
C ILE A 169 10.16 -14.45 2.06
N LEU A 170 11.34 -14.36 1.46
CA LEU A 170 12.59 -14.89 1.97
C LEU A 170 13.65 -13.78 2.03
N ALA A 171 14.69 -14.01 2.82
CA ALA A 171 15.89 -13.17 2.81
C ALA A 171 16.46 -13.09 1.37
N GLY A 172 16.78 -11.87 0.92
CA GLY A 172 17.22 -11.57 -0.45
C GLY A 172 16.14 -10.97 -1.35
N ASN A 173 14.85 -11.15 -1.02
CA ASN A 173 13.73 -10.72 -1.88
C ASN A 173 12.90 -9.56 -1.32
N TYR A 174 13.12 -9.10 -0.09
CA TYR A 174 12.29 -8.07 0.56
C TYR A 174 13.01 -6.73 0.77
N GLU A 175 14.30 -6.69 0.52
CA GLU A 175 15.22 -5.60 0.86
C GLU A 175 14.85 -4.31 0.11
N LEU A 176 14.22 -4.42 -1.07
CA LEU A 176 13.71 -3.25 -1.78
C LEU A 176 12.65 -2.50 -0.96
N LEU A 177 11.91 -3.17 -0.07
CA LEU A 177 10.95 -2.52 0.84
C LEU A 177 11.61 -1.56 1.82
N TYR A 178 12.93 -1.60 2.03
CA TYR A 178 13.62 -0.59 2.84
C TYR A 178 13.47 0.81 2.28
N ILE A 179 13.13 0.99 1.00
CA ILE A 179 12.77 2.28 0.41
C ILE A 179 11.58 2.95 1.11
N ALA A 180 10.75 2.19 1.82
CA ALA A 180 9.66 2.72 2.64
C ALA A 180 10.17 3.69 3.72
N LEU A 181 11.38 3.48 4.26
CA LEU A 181 11.97 4.32 5.30
C LEU A 181 12.32 5.72 4.78
N PRO A 182 13.16 5.91 3.73
CA PRO A 182 13.40 7.24 3.19
C PRO A 182 12.12 7.87 2.65
N VAL A 183 11.22 7.12 2.00
CA VAL A 183 9.92 7.66 1.55
C VAL A 183 9.11 8.19 2.72
N ALA A 184 9.04 7.47 3.85
CA ALA A 184 8.36 7.94 5.05
C ALA A 184 8.99 9.21 5.64
N ILE A 185 10.33 9.29 5.67
CA ILE A 185 11.07 10.47 6.14
C ILE A 185 10.79 11.66 5.22
N PHE A 186 10.91 11.50 3.90
CA PHE A 186 10.60 12.56 2.94
C PHE A 186 9.14 13.00 3.02
N SER A 187 8.21 12.06 3.18
CA SER A 187 6.80 12.35 3.41
C SER A 187 6.59 13.19 4.67
N TYR A 188 7.30 12.89 5.76
CA TYR A 188 7.23 13.66 7.00
C TYR A 188 7.79 15.08 6.84
N VAL A 189 8.91 15.23 6.14
CA VAL A 189 9.53 16.54 5.86
C VAL A 189 8.63 17.40 4.97
N TYR A 190 8.01 16.81 3.93
CA TYR A 190 7.13 17.51 3.01
C TYR A 190 5.68 17.63 3.50
N ALA A 191 5.33 17.05 4.64
CA ALA A 191 3.96 16.95 5.12
C ALA A 191 3.22 18.30 5.17
N THR A 192 3.87 19.37 5.66
CA THR A 192 3.22 20.70 5.72
C THR A 192 2.89 21.23 4.31
N ARG A 193 3.78 21.02 3.35
CA ARG A 193 3.57 21.47 1.95
C ARG A 193 2.48 20.65 1.26
N ILE A 194 2.48 19.34 1.48
CA ILE A 194 1.44 18.44 0.95
C ILE A 194 0.07 18.77 1.58
N SER A 195 0.03 19.11 2.87
CA SER A 195 -1.21 19.56 3.53
C SER A 195 -1.75 20.84 2.90
N ALA A 196 -0.89 21.81 2.58
CA ALA A 196 -1.29 23.04 1.91
C ALA A 196 -1.86 22.77 0.49
N VAL A 197 -1.28 21.82 -0.26
CA VAL A 197 -1.85 21.34 -1.54
C VAL A 197 -3.23 20.70 -1.34
N GLY A 198 -3.42 19.97 -0.25
CA GLY A 198 -4.72 19.39 0.14
C GLY A 198 -5.80 20.42 0.46
N MET A 199 -5.43 21.66 0.80
CA MET A 199 -6.37 22.76 1.02
C MET A 199 -6.82 23.46 -0.28
N GLY A 200 -6.20 23.13 -1.42
CA GLY A 200 -6.55 23.72 -2.71
C GLY A 200 -5.38 24.42 -3.39
N LYS A 201 -5.51 24.59 -4.71
CA LYS A 201 -4.48 25.22 -5.55
C LYS A 201 -4.25 26.69 -5.16
N ASP A 202 -5.32 27.45 -5.03
CA ASP A 202 -5.23 28.89 -4.73
C ASP A 202 -4.64 29.13 -3.33
N PHE A 203 -5.01 28.30 -2.35
CA PHE A 203 -4.45 28.36 -1.00
C PHE A 203 -2.94 28.10 -0.99
N ALA A 204 -2.48 27.05 -1.69
CA ALA A 204 -1.06 26.73 -1.78
C ALA A 204 -0.25 27.84 -2.47
N ILE A 205 -0.80 28.42 -3.55
CA ILE A 205 -0.14 29.51 -4.29
C ILE A 205 -0.05 30.77 -3.42
N ASN A 206 -1.11 31.11 -2.67
CA ASN A 206 -1.10 32.26 -1.74
C ASN A 206 -0.07 32.12 -0.61
N LEU A 207 0.30 30.89 -0.23
CA LEU A 207 1.38 30.61 0.71
C LEU A 207 2.79 30.64 0.07
N GLY A 208 2.90 30.97 -1.22
CA GLY A 208 4.15 31.00 -1.97
C GLY A 208 4.67 29.62 -2.38
N LEU A 209 3.84 28.58 -2.32
CA LEU A 209 4.23 27.23 -2.74
C LEU A 209 4.01 27.04 -4.24
N ASN A 210 4.96 26.36 -4.88
CA ASN A 210 4.74 25.83 -6.23
C ASN A 210 3.84 24.58 -6.14
N TYR A 211 2.54 24.78 -6.40
CA TYR A 211 1.52 23.72 -6.35
C TYR A 211 1.91 22.49 -7.19
N GLN A 212 2.33 22.72 -8.44
CA GLN A 212 2.65 21.64 -9.38
C GLN A 212 3.83 20.82 -8.89
N GLN A 213 4.87 21.47 -8.36
CA GLN A 213 6.05 20.79 -7.83
C GLN A 213 5.70 19.92 -6.63
N VAL A 214 4.97 20.46 -5.65
CA VAL A 214 4.60 19.71 -4.43
C VAL A 214 3.67 18.54 -4.77
N MET A 215 2.73 18.75 -5.70
CA MET A 215 1.87 17.68 -6.21
C MET A 215 2.68 16.57 -6.87
N THR A 216 3.60 16.89 -7.77
CA THR A 216 4.44 15.89 -8.44
C THR A 216 5.31 15.11 -7.45
N ILE A 217 5.84 15.78 -6.41
CA ILE A 217 6.56 15.11 -5.32
C ILE A 217 5.64 14.15 -4.56
N GLY A 218 4.42 14.58 -4.22
CA GLY A 218 3.43 13.72 -3.57
C GLY A 218 3.11 12.48 -4.40
N VAL A 219 2.88 12.66 -5.70
CA VAL A 219 2.65 11.54 -6.63
C VAL A 219 3.87 10.62 -6.71
N ALA A 220 5.08 11.17 -6.82
CA ALA A 220 6.30 10.36 -6.82
C ALA A 220 6.42 9.51 -5.56
N LEU A 221 6.21 10.08 -4.37
CA LEU A 221 6.24 9.33 -3.10
C LEU A 221 5.21 8.19 -3.07
N VAL A 222 3.98 8.46 -3.55
CA VAL A 222 2.94 7.44 -3.64
C VAL A 222 3.31 6.35 -4.63
N SER A 223 3.75 6.72 -5.84
CA SER A 223 4.08 5.77 -6.89
C SER A 223 5.30 4.91 -6.55
N ILE A 224 6.35 5.48 -5.92
CA ILE A 224 7.51 4.70 -5.45
C ILE A 224 7.01 3.64 -4.46
N MET A 225 6.27 4.08 -3.43
CA MET A 225 5.84 3.16 -2.37
C MET A 225 4.88 2.09 -2.88
N ALA A 226 3.89 2.48 -3.69
CA ALA A 226 2.92 1.56 -4.25
C ALA A 226 3.59 0.55 -5.18
N ALA A 227 4.41 1.00 -6.14
CA ALA A 227 5.11 0.13 -7.07
C ALA A 227 6.01 -0.86 -6.34
N THR A 228 6.80 -0.42 -5.37
CA THR A 228 7.68 -1.30 -4.59
C THR A 228 6.88 -2.34 -3.80
N VAL A 229 5.80 -1.95 -3.12
CA VAL A 229 4.98 -2.91 -2.36
C VAL A 229 4.36 -3.93 -3.28
N VAL A 230 3.78 -3.50 -4.40
CA VAL A 230 3.13 -4.46 -5.29
C VAL A 230 4.16 -5.39 -5.94
N MET A 231 5.37 -4.89 -6.26
CA MET A 231 6.44 -5.73 -6.78
C MET A 231 6.89 -6.85 -5.85
N ILE A 232 7.01 -6.56 -4.57
CA ILE A 232 7.60 -7.49 -3.60
C ILE A 232 6.53 -8.37 -2.96
N VAL A 233 5.38 -7.78 -2.65
CA VAL A 233 4.34 -8.41 -1.84
C VAL A 233 3.13 -8.78 -2.68
N GLY A 234 2.79 -7.98 -3.70
CA GLY A 234 1.51 -8.01 -4.42
C GLY A 234 0.51 -6.96 -3.94
N GLN A 235 -0.71 -6.98 -4.48
CA GLN A 235 -1.72 -5.96 -4.18
C GLN A 235 -2.32 -6.10 -2.78
N LEU A 236 -2.21 -5.05 -1.97
CA LEU A 236 -2.89 -4.89 -0.67
C LEU A 236 -4.06 -3.91 -0.80
N PRO A 237 -5.25 -4.37 -1.21
CA PRO A 237 -6.38 -3.48 -1.51
C PRO A 237 -6.90 -2.80 -0.24
N PHE A 238 -7.48 -1.60 -0.44
CA PHE A 238 -8.12 -0.77 0.60
C PHE A 238 -7.23 -0.30 1.77
N LEU A 239 -6.01 -0.81 1.93
CA LEU A 239 -5.15 -0.45 3.06
C LEU A 239 -4.89 1.06 3.13
N GLY A 240 -4.48 1.65 1.99
CA GLY A 240 -4.26 3.07 1.85
C GLY A 240 -5.52 3.94 1.97
N LEU A 241 -6.70 3.32 2.03
CA LEU A 241 -7.96 4.02 2.28
C LEU A 241 -8.33 3.95 3.76
N ILE A 242 -8.33 2.74 4.34
CA ILE A 242 -8.87 2.49 5.68
C ILE A 242 -8.01 3.12 6.76
N VAL A 243 -6.70 2.88 6.69
CA VAL A 243 -5.78 3.26 7.77
C VAL A 243 -5.72 4.78 7.93
N PRO A 244 -5.55 5.58 6.88
CA PRO A 244 -5.57 7.04 7.03
C PRO A 244 -6.91 7.57 7.53
N ASN A 245 -8.04 7.01 7.07
CA ASN A 245 -9.37 7.43 7.54
C ASN A 245 -9.60 7.12 9.02
N LEU A 246 -9.16 5.95 9.49
CA LEU A 246 -9.19 5.60 10.91
C LEU A 246 -8.33 6.56 11.74
N VAL A 247 -7.10 6.84 11.30
CA VAL A 247 -6.23 7.78 12.00
C VAL A 247 -6.84 9.17 12.03
N ASN A 248 -7.38 9.67 10.91
CA ASN A 248 -8.01 10.99 10.84
C ASN A 248 -9.25 11.08 11.73
N HIS A 249 -10.03 10.00 11.84
CA HIS A 249 -11.19 9.94 12.72
C HIS A 249 -10.83 10.08 14.20
N PHE A 250 -9.75 9.42 14.65
CA PHE A 250 -9.34 9.44 16.07
C PHE A 250 -8.40 10.59 16.45
N TYR A 251 -7.62 11.10 15.50
CA TYR A 251 -6.49 12.00 15.79
C TYR A 251 -6.57 13.35 15.07
N GLY A 252 -7.61 13.60 14.29
CA GLY A 252 -7.78 14.82 13.48
C GLY A 252 -6.98 14.78 12.17
N ASP A 253 -6.96 15.88 11.40
CA ASP A 253 -6.47 15.92 10.00
C ASP A 253 -5.05 16.52 9.85
N ASN A 254 -4.20 16.40 10.87
CA ASN A 254 -2.83 16.94 10.78
C ASN A 254 -1.89 15.92 10.13
N LEU A 255 -1.58 16.12 8.84
CA LEU A 255 -0.76 15.20 8.05
C LEU A 255 0.56 14.84 8.73
N ARG A 256 1.31 15.86 9.18
CA ARG A 256 2.65 15.65 9.78
C ARG A 256 2.59 14.80 11.04
N LYS A 257 1.61 15.06 11.92
CA LYS A 257 1.41 14.29 13.16
C LYS A 257 0.84 12.89 12.87
N ASN A 258 0.12 12.73 11.76
CA ASN A 258 -0.55 11.48 11.43
C ASN A 258 0.34 10.49 10.69
N ILE A 259 1.35 10.91 9.90
CA ILE A 259 2.28 10.00 9.23
C ILE A 259 2.80 8.86 10.13
N PRO A 260 3.39 9.11 11.32
CA PRO A 260 3.86 8.02 12.18
C PRO A 260 2.70 7.16 12.74
N ARG A 261 1.51 7.74 12.96
CA ARG A 261 0.32 7.00 13.44
C ARG A 261 -0.18 6.04 12.38
N THR A 262 -0.25 6.54 11.15
CA THR A 262 -0.69 5.83 9.96
C THR A 262 0.28 4.70 9.62
N ALA A 263 1.58 4.93 9.76
CA ALA A 263 2.57 3.88 9.57
C ALA A 263 2.38 2.72 10.56
N VAL A 264 2.29 3.03 11.86
CA VAL A 264 2.13 2.02 12.92
C VAL A 264 0.79 1.29 12.79
N LEU A 265 -0.31 2.01 12.58
CA LEU A 265 -1.63 1.39 12.44
C LEU A 265 -1.72 0.53 11.18
N GLY A 266 -1.08 0.95 10.08
CA GLY A 266 -0.98 0.17 8.86
C GLY A 266 -0.23 -1.13 9.05
N ALA A 267 0.93 -1.07 9.71
CA ALA A 267 1.71 -2.24 10.08
C ALA A 267 0.91 -3.21 10.98
N ILE A 268 0.19 -2.70 11.99
CA ILE A 268 -0.67 -3.51 12.87
C ILE A 268 -1.75 -4.22 12.06
N LEU A 269 -2.45 -3.50 11.18
CA LEU A 269 -3.57 -4.06 10.42
C LEU A 269 -3.10 -5.17 9.49
N VAL A 270 -2.04 -4.95 8.72
CA VAL A 270 -1.48 -5.97 7.82
C VAL A 270 -0.97 -7.17 8.62
N LEU A 271 -0.28 -6.94 9.75
CA LEU A 271 0.22 -8.02 10.59
C LEU A 271 -0.91 -8.86 11.20
N ALA A 272 -2.01 -8.22 11.63
CA ALA A 272 -3.18 -8.92 12.11
C ALA A 272 -3.85 -9.76 11.00
N CYS A 273 -4.00 -9.21 9.79
CA CYS A 273 -4.53 -9.94 8.64
C CYS A 273 -3.65 -11.14 8.26
N ASP A 274 -2.32 -10.97 8.28
CA ASP A 274 -1.37 -12.04 7.99
C ASP A 274 -1.46 -13.17 9.02
N LEU A 275 -1.54 -12.84 10.32
CA LEU A 275 -1.73 -13.81 11.39
C LEU A 275 -3.04 -14.60 11.24
N VAL A 276 -4.14 -13.92 10.91
CA VAL A 276 -5.41 -14.59 10.63
C VAL A 276 -5.27 -15.55 9.45
N GLY A 277 -4.61 -15.11 8.37
CA GLY A 277 -4.35 -15.94 7.19
C GLY A 277 -3.55 -17.21 7.47
N ARG A 278 -2.61 -17.17 8.43
CA ARG A 278 -1.80 -18.32 8.85
C ARG A 278 -2.56 -19.31 9.75
N VAL A 279 -3.55 -18.84 10.52
CA VAL A 279 -4.22 -19.65 11.54
C VAL A 279 -5.53 -20.25 11.05
N LEU A 280 -6.23 -19.59 10.11
CA LEU A 280 -7.60 -19.97 9.74
C LEU A 280 -7.71 -21.38 9.12
N ILE A 281 -6.78 -21.78 8.24
CA ILE A 281 -6.80 -23.09 7.55
C ILE A 281 -5.47 -23.82 7.76
N PHE A 282 -4.99 -23.92 8.99
CA PHE A 282 -3.76 -24.63 9.28
C PHE A 282 -3.81 -26.09 8.77
N PRO A 283 -2.78 -26.63 8.07
CA PRO A 283 -1.43 -26.08 7.83
C PRO A 283 -1.28 -25.26 6.53
N TYR A 284 -2.36 -24.95 5.82
CA TYR A 284 -2.35 -24.07 4.65
C TYR A 284 -2.52 -22.60 5.06
N GLU A 285 -1.99 -21.70 4.23
CA GLU A 285 -2.13 -20.26 4.48
C GLU A 285 -3.09 -19.65 3.45
N ILE A 286 -4.02 -18.83 3.92
CA ILE A 286 -4.88 -18.02 3.04
C ILE A 286 -4.08 -16.78 2.59
N PRO A 287 -4.14 -16.39 1.30
CA PRO A 287 -3.57 -15.13 0.85
C PRO A 287 -4.09 -13.93 1.67
N ILE A 288 -3.17 -13.09 2.15
CA ILE A 288 -3.53 -11.92 2.95
C ILE A 288 -4.49 -10.98 2.20
N SER A 289 -4.36 -10.91 0.87
CA SER A 289 -5.22 -10.11 -0.01
C SER A 289 -6.70 -10.45 0.18
N MET A 290 -7.03 -11.72 0.46
CA MET A 290 -8.40 -12.15 0.71
C MET A 290 -8.93 -11.63 2.05
N VAL A 291 -8.14 -11.80 3.12
CA VAL A 291 -8.51 -11.34 4.48
C VAL A 291 -8.68 -9.82 4.50
N ILE A 292 -7.73 -9.07 3.91
CA ILE A 292 -7.78 -7.61 3.88
C ILE A 292 -8.87 -7.08 2.96
N SER A 293 -9.21 -7.79 1.87
CA SER A 293 -10.33 -7.39 1.00
C SER A 293 -11.67 -7.53 1.71
N LEU A 294 -11.87 -8.60 2.48
CA LEU A 294 -13.11 -8.81 3.23
C LEU A 294 -13.29 -7.75 4.32
N LEU A 295 -12.27 -7.55 5.14
CA LEU A 295 -12.28 -6.51 6.18
C LEU A 295 -12.39 -5.13 5.55
N GLY A 296 -11.61 -4.89 4.51
CA GLY A 296 -11.49 -3.57 3.92
C GLY A 296 -12.68 -3.14 3.09
N GLY A 297 -13.27 -4.05 2.31
CA GLY A 297 -14.52 -3.81 1.61
C GLY A 297 -15.66 -3.52 2.59
N SER A 298 -15.75 -4.27 3.69
CA SER A 298 -16.78 -4.05 4.73
C SER A 298 -16.64 -2.67 5.38
N VAL A 299 -15.41 -2.28 5.74
CA VAL A 299 -15.13 -0.95 6.31
C VAL A 299 -15.38 0.16 5.29
N PHE A 300 -14.97 -0.04 4.03
CA PHE A 300 -15.20 0.93 2.96
C PHE A 300 -16.69 1.19 2.75
N ILE A 301 -17.51 0.14 2.65
CA ILE A 301 -18.98 0.25 2.53
C ILE A 301 -19.54 1.02 3.73
N PHE A 302 -19.12 0.66 4.95
CA PHE A 302 -19.57 1.36 6.15
C PHE A 302 -19.21 2.85 6.13
N LEU A 303 -17.99 3.22 5.72
CA LEU A 303 -17.55 4.61 5.63
C LEU A 303 -18.33 5.40 4.58
N VAL A 304 -18.63 4.79 3.42
CA VAL A 304 -19.44 5.42 2.36
C VAL A 304 -20.87 5.66 2.86
N LEU A 305 -21.52 4.64 3.43
CA LEU A 305 -22.89 4.76 3.95
C LEU A 305 -23.00 5.79 5.07
N LYS A 306 -21.98 5.90 5.93
CA LYS A 306 -21.92 6.92 6.98
C LYS A 306 -21.69 8.33 6.41
N GLY A 307 -20.82 8.46 5.41
CA GLY A 307 -20.52 9.75 4.75
C GLY A 307 -21.76 10.34 4.06
N MET A 308 -22.55 9.51 3.38
CA MET A 308 -23.81 9.90 2.75
C MET A 308 -24.84 10.48 3.73
N ARG A 309 -24.76 10.09 5.01
CA ARG A 309 -25.72 10.50 6.06
C ARG A 309 -25.39 11.86 6.69
N HIS A 310 -24.23 12.44 6.40
CA HIS A 310 -23.82 13.77 6.87
C HIS A 310 -23.91 14.85 5.77
N GLU A 311 -24.13 14.46 4.51
CA GLU A 311 -24.33 15.37 3.36
C GLU A 311 -25.83 15.54 2.98
N GLN A 312 -26.74 14.93 3.75
CA GLN A 312 -28.20 15.15 3.69
C GLN A 312 -28.65 15.95 4.91
#